data_AF-A0A0K0DKD9-F1
#
_entry.id   AF-A0A0K0DKD9-F1
#
_cell.length_a   1.000
_cell.length_b   1.000
_cell.length_c   1.000
_cell.angle_alpha   90.00
_cell.angle_beta   90.00
_cell.angle_gamma   90.00
#
_symmetry.space_group_name_H-M   'P 1'
#
loop_
_entity.id
_entity.type
_entity.pdbx_description
1 polymer ?
#
loop_
_entity_poly.entity_id
_entity_poly.type
_entity_poly.pdbx_seq_one_letter_code
_entity_poly.pdbx_strand_id
1 'polypeptide(L)' 'MQSFSAVLAILASMTVSLMATLPYCPCVLFNTSGTFHSPNYPANLEDIDCLFYHFLAPPGSLTQITFITFSLPIRNPT' A
#
# COMPACT_ATOMS: atom_id res chain seq x y z
N MET A 1 10.56 -43.58 -0.05
CA MET A 1 10.01 -42.53 -0.94
C MET A 1 8.84 -41.73 -0.33
N GLN A 2 8.43 -41.95 0.93
CA GLN A 2 7.34 -41.19 1.57
C GLN A 2 7.81 -40.00 2.44
N SER A 3 9.06 -40.00 2.90
CA SER A 3 9.60 -38.94 3.78
C SER A 3 9.86 -37.62 3.06
N PHE A 4 10.34 -37.65 1.81
CA PHE A 4 10.71 -36.45 1.05
C PHE A 4 9.50 -35.58 0.67
N SER A 5 8.35 -36.19 0.38
CA SER A 5 7.11 -35.47 0.04
C SER A 5 6.53 -34.71 1.24
N ALA A 6 6.56 -35.32 2.43
CA ALA A 6 6.14 -34.65 3.66
C ALA A 6 7.07 -33.50 4.03
N VAL A 7 8.40 -33.68 3.91
CA VAL A 7 9.39 -32.61 4.17
C VAL A 7 9.19 -31.43 3.23
N LEU A 8 8.97 -31.68 1.94
CA LEU A 8 8.73 -30.63 0.94
C LEU A 8 7.40 -29.88 1.20
N ALA A 9 6.35 -30.58 1.62
CA ALA A 9 5.06 -29.99 1.98
C ALA A 9 5.14 -29.15 3.27
N ILE A 10 5.89 -29.62 4.28
CA ILE A 10 6.12 -28.89 5.54
C ILE A 10 6.93 -27.61 5.26
N LEU A 11 8.00 -27.69 4.47
CA LEU A 11 8.78 -26.52 4.06
C LEU A 11 7.92 -25.52 3.27
N ALA A 12 7.10 -25.99 2.33
CA ALA A 12 6.16 -25.14 1.60
C ALA A 12 5.16 -24.45 2.54
N SER A 13 4.58 -25.18 3.50
CA SER A 13 3.66 -24.59 4.49
C SER A 13 4.32 -23.53 5.38
N MET A 14 5.57 -23.75 5.83
CA MET A 14 6.34 -22.78 6.62
C MET A 14 6.61 -21.50 5.83
N THR A 15 6.91 -21.63 4.53
CA THR A 15 7.10 -20.46 3.64
C THR A 15 5.81 -19.69 3.35
N VAL A 16 4.66 -20.37 3.30
CA VAL A 16 3.34 -19.75 3.08
C VAL A 16 2.90 -18.95 4.31
N SER A 17 3.16 -19.45 5.52
CA SER A 17 2.81 -18.77 6.77
C SER A 17 3.59 -17.46 7.01
N LEU A 18 4.79 -17.31 6.44
CA LEU A 18 5.60 -16.10 6.62
C LEU A 18 5.08 -14.90 5.79
N MET A 19 4.43 -15.15 4.66
CA MET A 19 3.84 -14.09 3.83
C MET A 19 2.53 -13.55 4.40
N ALA A 20 1.81 -14.36 5.18
CA ALA A 20 0.49 -14.00 5.71
C ALA A 20 0.52 -13.05 6.92
N THR A 21 1.71 -12.77 7.48
CA THR A 21 1.85 -11.96 8.71
C THR A 21 2.36 -10.53 8.48
N LEU A 22 2.69 -10.15 7.25
CA LEU A 22 3.13 -8.79 6.95
C LEU A 22 1.90 -7.89 6.73
N PRO A 23 1.79 -6.75 7.43
CA PRO A 23 0.72 -5.79 7.15
C PRO A 23 0.85 -5.30 5.71
N TYR A 24 -0.13 -5.63 4.87
CA TYR A 24 -0.19 -5.16 3.49
C TYR A 24 -0.70 -3.72 3.48
N CYS A 25 0.10 -2.82 2.90
CA CYS A 25 -0.33 -1.45 2.64
C CYS A 25 -0.31 -1.20 1.13
N PRO A 26 -1.46 -0.92 0.50
CA PRO A 26 -1.53 -0.63 -0.92
C PRO A 26 -0.71 0.62 -1.27
N CYS A 27 -0.08 0.62 -2.44
CA CYS A 27 0.69 1.74 -2.98
C CYS A 27 0.20 2.08 -4.38
N VAL A 28 -0.22 3.33 -4.59
CA VAL A 28 -0.68 3.84 -5.89
C VAL A 28 0.45 4.65 -6.51
N LEU A 29 0.89 4.21 -7.69
CA LEU A 29 1.95 4.87 -8.45
C LEU A 29 1.37 5.91 -9.42
N PHE A 30 1.88 7.13 -9.33
CA PHE A 30 1.67 8.20 -10.30
C PHE A 30 2.98 8.49 -11.02
N ASN A 31 3.05 8.13 -12.30
CA ASN A 31 4.21 8.37 -13.17
C ASN A 31 3.93 9.41 -14.27
N THR A 32 2.79 10.09 -14.18
CA THR A 32 2.36 11.16 -15.08
C THR A 32 1.84 12.35 -14.27
N SER A 33 1.91 13.54 -14.85
CA SER A 33 1.25 14.72 -14.28
C SER A 33 -0.27 14.59 -14.36
N GLY A 34 -0.97 15.11 -13.35
CA GLY A 34 -2.44 15.08 -13.30
C GLY A 34 -2.99 15.43 -11.92
N THR A 35 -4.26 15.13 -11.73
CA THR A 35 -4.95 15.28 -10.45
C THR A 35 -5.03 13.94 -9.74
N PHE A 36 -4.81 13.94 -8.42
CA PHE A 36 -5.04 12.78 -7.57
C PHE A 36 -6.06 13.14 -6.50
N HIS A 37 -6.76 12.12 -6.01
CA HIS A 37 -7.78 12.26 -4.98
C HIS A 37 -7.60 11.18 -3.93
N SER A 38 -8.02 11.47 -2.69
CA SER A 38 -8.24 10.40 -1.71
C SER A 38 -9.33 9.45 -2.22
N PRO A 39 -9.34 8.19 -1.77
CA PRO A 39 -10.44 7.29 -2.07
C PRO A 39 -11.77 7.93 -1.66
N ASN A 40 -12.81 7.70 -2.46
CA ASN A 40 -14.16 8.22 -2.27
C ASN A 40 -14.33 9.75 -2.36
N TYR A 41 -13.28 10.54 -2.63
CA TYR A 41 -13.43 12.00 -2.83
C TYR A 41 -14.54 12.30 -3.86
N PRO A 42 -15.47 13.23 -3.57
CA PRO A 42 -15.42 14.24 -2.50
C PRO A 42 -15.97 13.80 -1.14
N ALA A 43 -16.39 12.55 -0.97
CA ALA A 43 -16.82 12.03 0.34
C ALA A 43 -15.64 11.85 1.30
N ASN A 44 -15.96 11.59 2.57
CA ASN A 44 -14.97 11.39 3.62
C ASN A 44 -14.14 10.13 3.39
N LEU A 45 -12.90 10.16 3.88
CA LEU A 45 -12.05 9.00 3.95
C LEU A 45 -12.52 8.08 5.08
N GLU A 46 -13.01 6.89 4.74
CA GLU A 46 -13.54 5.88 5.67
C GLU A 46 -12.85 4.53 5.40
N ASP A 47 -12.68 3.73 6.45
CA ASP A 47 -12.19 2.34 6.40
C ASP A 47 -10.84 2.13 5.70
N ILE A 48 -9.91 3.09 5.81
CA ILE A 48 -8.55 2.95 5.29
C ILE A 48 -7.53 2.84 6.43
N ASP A 49 -7.06 1.62 6.66
CA ASP A 49 -6.00 1.34 7.62
C ASP A 49 -4.63 1.84 7.14
N CYS A 50 -4.34 1.67 5.84
CA CYS A 50 -3.09 2.11 5.24
C CYS A 50 -3.22 2.35 3.72
N LEU A 51 -2.57 3.40 3.21
CA LEU A 51 -2.47 3.70 1.78
C LEU A 51 -1.23 4.57 1.52
N PHE A 52 -0.43 4.22 0.52
CA PHE A 52 0.68 5.01 0.03
C PHE A 52 0.43 5.59 -1.35
N TYR A 53 0.91 6.80 -1.56
CA TYR A 53 1.00 7.43 -2.87
C TYR A 53 2.47 7.62 -3.24
N HIS A 54 2.86 7.09 -4.39
CA HIS A 54 4.22 7.20 -4.92
C HIS A 54 4.18 8.04 -6.20
N PHE A 55 4.77 9.23 -6.15
CA PHE A 55 4.85 10.13 -7.30
C PHE A 55 6.25 10.08 -7.92
N LEU A 56 6.34 9.53 -9.12
CA LEU A 56 7.58 9.32 -9.84
C LEU A 56 7.73 10.33 -10.97
N ALA A 57 8.72 11.21 -10.84
CA ALA A 57 9.10 12.15 -11.90
C ALA A 57 10.18 11.56 -12.82
N PRO A 58 10.24 11.97 -14.10
CA PRO A 58 11.35 11.62 -14.99
C PRO A 58 12.73 12.05 -14.45
N PRO A 59 13.82 11.41 -14.89
CA PRO A 59 15.18 11.84 -14.53
C PRO A 59 15.41 13.32 -14.85
N GLY A 60 16.03 14.05 -13.91
CA GLY A 60 16.30 15.48 -14.07
C GLY A 60 15.11 16.40 -13.81
N SER A 61 13.99 15.88 -13.33
CA SER A 61 12.80 16.67 -12.96
C SER A 61 12.42 16.50 -11.50
N LEU A 62 11.54 17.39 -11.00
CA LEU A 62 11.03 17.38 -9.64
C LEU A 62 9.53 17.11 -9.65
N THR A 63 9.07 16.30 -8.69
CA THR A 63 7.63 16.15 -8.43
C THR A 63 7.14 17.39 -7.69
N GLN A 64 6.18 18.11 -8.28
CA GLN A 64 5.44 19.17 -7.61
C GLN A 64 4.04 18.68 -7.24
N ILE A 65 3.68 18.80 -5.96
CA ILE A 65 2.37 18.41 -5.44
C ILE A 65 1.70 19.66 -4.88
N THR A 66 0.41 19.83 -5.17
CA THR A 66 -0.40 20.92 -4.62
C THR A 66 -1.72 20.36 -4.13
N PHE A 67 -2.01 20.56 -2.84
CA PHE A 67 -3.29 20.19 -2.26
C PHE A 67 -4.28 21.35 -2.44
N ILE A 68 -5.31 21.12 -3.25
CA ILE A 68 -6.42 22.07 -3.45
C ILE A 68 -7.41 21.99 -2.28
N THR A 69 -7.57 20.81 -1.70
CA THR A 69 -8.39 20.55 -0.50
C THR A 69 -7.69 19.51 0.35
N PHE A 70 -7.70 19.71 1.67
CA PHE A 70 -7.08 18.79 2.62
C PHE A 70 -7.92 18.73 3.89
N SER A 71 -8.51 17.56 4.17
CA SER A 71 -9.26 17.27 5.38
C SER A 71 -9.05 15.80 5.73
N LEU A 72 -8.57 15.53 6.94
CA LEU A 72 -8.33 14.18 7.44
C LEU A 72 -8.94 14.05 8.85
N PRO A 73 -9.40 12.85 9.24
CA PRO A 73 -9.86 12.62 10.60
C PRO A 73 -8.74 12.87 11.60
N ILE A 74 -9.09 13.42 12.77
CA ILE A 74 -8.15 13.63 13.86
C ILE A 74 -7.70 12.26 14.36
N ARG A 75 -6.40 11.98 14.30
CA ARG A 75 -5.84 10.83 15.03
C ARG A 75 -5.83 11.19 16.51
N ASN A 76 -6.68 10.55 17.31
CA ASN A 76 -6.60 10.68 18.76
C ASN A 76 -5.47 9.78 19.27
N PRO A 77 -4.38 10.32 19.82
CA PRO A 77 -3.30 9.50 20.37
C PRO A 77 -3.77 8.94 21.73
N THR A 78 -4.32 7.73 21.72
CA THR A 78 -4.45 6.90 22.93
C THR A 78 -3.17 6.14 23.20
#